data_AF-A0A9E2VRI1-F1
#
_entry.id   AF-A0A9E2VRI1-F1
#
_cell.length_a   1.000
_cell.length_b   1.000
_cell.length_c   1.000
_cell.angle_alpha   90.00
_cell.angle_beta   90.00
_cell.angle_gamma   90.00
#
_symmetry.space_group_name_H-M   'P 1'
#
loop_
_entity.id
_entity.type
_entity.pdbx_description
1 polymer ?
#
loop_
_entity_poly.entity_id
_entity_poly.type
_entity_poly.pdbx_seq_one_letter_code
_entity_poly.pdbx_strand_id
1 'polypeptide(L)'
;PTSLAFLLPLLLAPFLVGRFIPLTVSARTVIKVGFLMVVVGDAIWLTPHGFVPTGAKLVAELELPSDWNFLALMPAKNSAAFTLVFVTVVNYVIYNRAISQGTIVWGKIDFASQFVLVFLAFSAIWTMGLMGAVRSLLRKYYHTYNLLPDFTAESFTPTLSYSAWWITAITVVFYAVVSFAILVTLRPSDSKGHAPEGSPVPAGAK
;
A
#
# COMPACT_ATOMS: atom_id res chain seq x y z
N PRO A 1 11.93 28.60 17.24
CA PRO A 1 11.35 27.82 18.36
C PRO A 1 9.80 27.67 18.32
N THR A 2 9.11 28.03 17.24
CA THR A 2 7.64 28.04 17.10
C THR A 2 7.07 26.92 16.21
N SER A 3 7.88 25.93 15.80
CA SER A 3 7.46 24.88 14.85
C SER A 3 6.80 23.66 15.50
N LEU A 4 7.08 23.37 16.78
CA LEU A 4 6.54 22.18 17.46
C LEU A 4 5.17 22.42 18.11
N ALA A 5 4.74 23.67 18.28
CA ALA A 5 3.46 24.00 18.92
C ALA A 5 2.23 23.57 18.07
N PHE A 6 2.38 23.45 16.75
CA PHE A 6 1.36 22.89 15.87
C PHE A 6 1.13 21.37 16.08
N LEU A 7 2.08 20.66 16.69
CA LEU A 7 1.95 19.23 16.99
C LEU A 7 1.26 18.95 18.34
N LEU A 8 1.14 19.95 19.23
CA LEU A 8 0.37 19.83 20.49
C LEU A 8 -1.07 19.36 20.29
N PRO A 9 -1.87 19.89 19.34
CA PRO A 9 -3.22 19.37 19.09
C PRO A 9 -3.20 17.94 18.56
N LEU A 10 -2.17 17.52 17.82
CA LEU A 10 -2.01 16.13 17.34
C LEU A 10 -1.68 15.17 18.50
N LEU A 11 -0.88 15.64 19.47
CA LEU A 11 -0.46 14.88 20.65
C LEU A 11 -1.59 14.73 21.68
N LEU A 12 -2.48 15.72 21.76
CA LEU A 12 -3.68 15.71 22.62
C LEU A 12 -4.92 15.13 21.94
N ALA A 13 -4.91 14.96 20.61
CA ALA A 13 -6.00 14.34 19.84
C ALA A 13 -6.46 12.99 20.40
N PRO A 14 -5.59 12.01 20.76
CA PRO A 14 -6.07 10.73 21.29
C PRO A 14 -6.81 10.88 22.64
N PHE A 15 -6.46 11.87 23.47
CA PHE A 15 -7.14 12.11 24.75
C PHE A 15 -8.45 12.89 24.59
N LEU A 16 -8.53 13.83 23.63
CA LEU A 16 -9.75 14.59 23.35
C LEU A 16 -10.78 13.75 22.59
N VAL A 17 -10.34 12.92 21.64
CA VAL A 17 -11.19 12.03 20.84
C VAL A 17 -11.62 10.80 21.66
N GLY A 18 -10.79 10.34 22.61
CA GLY A 18 -11.14 9.26 23.54
C GLY A 18 -12.33 9.58 24.48
N ARG A 19 -12.72 10.85 24.59
CA ARG A 19 -13.93 11.28 25.33
C ARG A 19 -15.23 11.05 24.55
N PHE A 20 -15.15 10.98 23.21
CA PHE A 20 -16.31 10.76 22.34
C PHE A 20 -16.33 9.36 21.70
N ILE A 21 -15.17 8.69 21.58
CA ILE A 21 -15.05 7.32 21.09
C ILE A 21 -14.45 6.47 22.21
N PRO A 22 -15.20 5.57 22.87
CA PRO A 22 -14.65 4.71 23.90
C PRO A 22 -13.56 3.82 23.29
N LEU A 23 -12.38 3.76 23.91
CA LEU A 23 -11.22 2.99 23.44
C LEU A 23 -11.51 1.49 23.23
N THR A 24 -12.59 0.99 23.80
CA THR A 24 -13.06 -0.40 23.68
C THR A 24 -14.32 -0.48 22.81
N VAL A 25 -14.27 0.01 21.57
CA VAL A 25 -15.35 -0.24 20.60
C VAL A 25 -15.28 -1.67 20.08
N SER A 26 -16.44 -2.31 19.93
CA SER A 26 -16.56 -3.59 19.23
C SER A 26 -15.89 -3.49 17.86
N ALA A 27 -15.12 -4.51 17.46
CA ALA A 27 -14.36 -4.48 16.21
C ALA A 27 -15.25 -4.22 14.96
N ARG A 28 -16.54 -4.58 15.05
CA ARG A 28 -17.55 -4.27 14.04
C ARG A 28 -17.82 -2.76 13.88
N THR A 29 -17.73 -2.00 14.97
CA THR A 29 -17.86 -0.53 14.98
C THR A 29 -16.60 0.13 14.42
N VAL A 30 -15.41 -0.36 14.80
CA VAL A 30 -14.12 0.13 14.28
C VAL A 30 -14.07 0.01 12.75
N ILE A 31 -14.56 -1.09 12.18
CA ILE A 31 -14.59 -1.27 10.71
C ILE A 31 -15.55 -0.29 10.05
N LYS A 32 -16.74 -0.07 10.62
CA LYS A 32 -17.71 0.90 10.06
C LYS A 32 -17.14 2.33 10.07
N VAL A 33 -16.51 2.71 11.18
CA VAL A 33 -15.85 4.01 11.32
C VAL A 33 -14.65 4.11 10.39
N GLY A 34 -13.83 3.07 10.28
CA GLY A 34 -12.69 3.01 9.37
C GLY A 34 -13.11 3.11 7.91
N PHE A 35 -14.17 2.39 7.51
CA PHE A 35 -14.74 2.48 6.17
C PHE A 35 -15.29 3.88 5.88
N LEU A 36 -16.06 4.46 6.81
CA LEU A 36 -16.55 5.84 6.69
C LEU A 36 -15.38 6.83 6.53
N MET A 37 -14.32 6.68 7.33
CA MET A 37 -13.13 7.52 7.25
C MET A 37 -12.43 7.39 5.90
N VAL A 38 -12.28 6.17 5.38
CA VAL A 38 -11.71 5.93 4.05
C VAL A 38 -12.56 6.55 2.95
N VAL A 39 -13.89 6.41 3.01
CA VAL A 39 -14.82 7.03 2.04
C VAL A 39 -14.75 8.56 2.09
N VAL A 40 -14.71 9.16 3.28
CA VAL A 40 -14.59 10.60 3.45
C VAL A 40 -13.21 11.09 2.98
N GLY A 41 -12.14 10.38 3.31
CA GLY A 41 -10.79 10.68 2.85
C GLY A 41 -10.67 10.61 1.33
N ASP A 42 -11.30 9.62 0.71
CA ASP A 42 -11.37 9.49 -0.74
C ASP A 42 -12.22 10.60 -1.35
N ALA A 43 -13.36 10.98 -0.77
CA ALA A 43 -14.17 12.11 -1.24
C ALA A 43 -13.39 13.44 -1.21
N ILE A 44 -12.59 13.67 -0.16
CA ILE A 44 -11.70 14.84 -0.06
C ILE A 44 -10.61 14.76 -1.14
N TRP A 45 -10.00 13.59 -1.35
CA TRP A 45 -9.00 13.37 -2.39
C TRP A 45 -9.56 13.51 -3.81
N LEU A 46 -10.80 13.09 -4.04
CA LEU A 46 -11.52 13.20 -5.30
C LEU A 46 -11.86 14.66 -5.63
N THR A 47 -11.99 15.52 -4.60
CA THR A 47 -12.25 16.96 -4.75
C THR A 47 -11.08 17.62 -5.50
N PRO A 48 -11.27 18.06 -6.75
CA PRO A 48 -10.19 18.45 -7.62
C PRO A 48 -9.51 19.73 -7.12
N HIS A 49 -8.28 19.60 -6.64
CA HIS A 49 -7.37 20.73 -6.43
C HIS A 49 -6.17 20.56 -7.37
N GLY A 50 -6.20 21.28 -8.49
CA GLY A 50 -5.01 21.62 -9.26
C GLY A 50 -4.42 20.58 -10.23
N PHE A 51 -5.19 19.68 -10.84
CA PHE A 51 -4.71 18.90 -11.99
C PHE A 51 -5.52 19.25 -13.24
N VAL A 52 -4.94 20.05 -14.13
CA VAL A 52 -5.48 20.33 -15.47
C VAL A 52 -4.70 19.45 -16.45
N PRO A 53 -5.14 18.21 -16.75
CA PRO A 53 -4.54 17.46 -17.84
C PRO A 53 -5.01 18.11 -19.14
N THR A 54 -4.06 18.65 -19.90
CA THR A 54 -4.28 19.08 -21.28
C THR A 54 -4.92 17.95 -22.09
N GLY A 55 -6.22 18.04 -22.31
CA GLY A 55 -6.87 17.79 -23.60
C GLY A 55 -6.83 16.39 -24.21
N ALA A 56 -6.59 15.31 -23.47
CA ALA A 56 -6.87 13.97 -24.00
C ALA A 56 -8.38 13.72 -23.95
N LYS A 57 -9.10 14.15 -24.99
CA LYS A 57 -10.52 13.80 -25.18
C LYS A 57 -10.66 12.28 -25.12
N LEU A 58 -11.59 11.80 -24.30
CA LEU A 58 -12.03 10.41 -24.36
C LEU A 58 -12.63 10.16 -25.74
N VAL A 59 -12.52 8.93 -26.24
CA VAL A 59 -13.23 8.53 -27.46
C VAL A 59 -14.72 8.81 -27.21
N ALA A 60 -15.41 9.45 -28.16
CA ALA A 60 -16.78 9.97 -27.99
C ALA A 60 -17.81 8.90 -27.53
N GLU A 61 -17.46 7.63 -27.62
CA GLU A 61 -18.25 6.47 -27.20
C GLU A 61 -18.16 6.17 -25.68
N LEU A 62 -17.14 6.68 -24.98
CA LEU A 62 -16.97 6.58 -23.52
C LEU A 62 -17.33 7.86 -22.77
N GLU A 63 -17.81 8.90 -23.47
CA GLU A 63 -18.34 10.10 -22.82
C GLU A 63 -19.75 9.80 -22.29
N LEU A 64 -19.89 9.81 -20.96
CA LEU A 64 -21.20 9.71 -20.32
C LEU A 64 -22.06 10.95 -20.68
N PRO A 65 -23.40 10.82 -20.68
CA PRO A 65 -24.32 11.94 -20.92
C PRO A 65 -23.95 13.20 -20.13
N SER A 66 -24.18 14.39 -20.71
CA SER A 66 -23.67 15.70 -20.24
C SER A 66 -23.89 15.98 -18.75
N ASP A 67 -24.96 15.46 -18.17
CA ASP A 67 -25.33 15.68 -16.78
C ASP A 67 -24.45 14.88 -15.80
N TRP A 68 -23.79 13.82 -16.29
CA TRP A 68 -22.89 12.93 -15.53
C TRP A 68 -21.42 13.13 -15.90
N ASN A 69 -21.10 14.16 -16.68
CA ASN A 69 -19.72 14.52 -17.00
C ASN A 69 -18.91 14.92 -15.75
N PHE A 70 -19.59 15.30 -14.65
CA PHE A 70 -18.94 15.47 -13.35
C PHE A 70 -18.46 14.13 -12.74
N LEU A 71 -19.11 13.00 -13.03
CA LEU A 71 -18.64 11.67 -12.64
C LEU A 71 -17.48 11.21 -13.54
N ALA A 72 -17.35 11.80 -14.74
CA ALA A 72 -16.23 11.61 -15.67
C ALA A 72 -14.98 12.43 -15.29
N LEU A 73 -14.81 12.76 -13.99
CA LEU A 73 -13.57 13.26 -13.42
C LEU A 73 -12.45 12.20 -13.58
N MET A 74 -11.82 12.11 -14.75
CA MET A 74 -10.69 11.25 -15.11
C MET A 74 -10.95 9.72 -14.99
N PRO A 75 -10.69 8.91 -16.05
CA PRO A 75 -10.80 7.45 -15.99
C PRO A 75 -10.08 6.81 -14.80
N ALA A 76 -8.95 7.41 -14.39
CA ALA A 76 -8.19 6.99 -13.23
C ALA A 76 -8.99 7.08 -11.91
N LYS A 77 -9.76 8.14 -11.66
CA LYS A 77 -10.51 8.28 -10.40
C LYS A 77 -11.67 7.30 -10.32
N ASN A 78 -12.39 7.09 -11.43
CA ASN A 78 -13.48 6.12 -11.48
C ASN A 78 -12.95 4.69 -11.22
N SER A 79 -11.80 4.34 -11.81
CA SER A 79 -11.14 3.05 -11.54
C SER A 79 -10.74 2.88 -10.07
N ALA A 80 -10.30 3.95 -9.40
CA ALA A 80 -9.94 3.92 -7.98
C ALA A 80 -11.17 3.69 -7.10
N ALA A 81 -12.28 4.40 -7.36
CA ALA A 81 -13.52 4.24 -6.62
C ALA A 81 -14.09 2.81 -6.72
N PHE A 82 -14.12 2.23 -7.92
CA PHE A 82 -14.55 0.83 -8.09
C PHE A 82 -13.63 -0.15 -7.35
N THR A 83 -12.33 0.06 -7.42
CA THR A 83 -11.35 -0.79 -6.72
C THR A 83 -11.53 -0.70 -5.20
N LEU A 84 -11.82 0.49 -4.66
CA LEU A 84 -12.05 0.70 -3.24
C LEU A 84 -13.30 -0.04 -2.75
N VAL A 85 -14.41 0.08 -3.47
CA VAL A 85 -15.66 -0.65 -3.14
C VAL A 85 -15.40 -2.16 -3.18
N PHE A 86 -14.72 -2.65 -4.22
CA PHE A 86 -14.37 -4.06 -4.35
C PHE A 86 -13.50 -4.55 -3.19
N VAL A 87 -12.40 -3.86 -2.88
CA VAL A 87 -11.49 -4.22 -1.78
C VAL A 87 -12.22 -4.19 -0.43
N THR A 88 -13.14 -3.25 -0.23
CA THR A 88 -13.95 -3.19 1.00
C THR A 88 -14.84 -4.41 1.14
N VAL A 89 -15.56 -4.80 0.08
CA VAL A 89 -16.42 -5.99 0.09
C VAL A 89 -15.60 -7.25 0.39
N VAL A 90 -14.45 -7.40 -0.28
CA VAL A 90 -13.54 -8.53 -0.04
C VAL A 90 -13.05 -8.54 1.41
N ASN A 91 -12.63 -7.39 1.94
CA ASN A 91 -12.18 -7.27 3.33
C ASN A 91 -13.28 -7.66 4.32
N TYR A 92 -14.52 -7.21 4.09
CA TYR A 92 -15.67 -7.58 4.92
C TYR A 92 -15.90 -9.11 4.95
N VAL A 93 -15.83 -9.77 3.79
CA VAL A 93 -15.98 -11.23 3.69
C VAL A 93 -14.87 -11.98 4.43
N ILE A 94 -13.60 -11.60 4.20
CA ILE A 94 -12.43 -12.21 4.85
C ILE A 94 -12.53 -12.02 6.37
N TYR A 95 -12.90 -10.83 6.81
CA TYR A 95 -13.02 -10.52 8.23
C TYR A 95 -14.13 -11.32 8.92
N ASN A 96 -15.31 -11.44 8.29
CA ASN A 96 -16.39 -12.24 8.84
C ASN A 96 -16.00 -13.73 8.95
N ARG A 97 -15.23 -14.23 7.97
CA ARG A 97 -14.66 -15.58 8.03
C ARG A 97 -13.64 -15.71 9.17
N ALA A 98 -12.76 -14.73 9.36
CA ALA A 98 -11.76 -14.74 10.42
C ALA A 98 -12.39 -14.76 11.83
N ILE A 99 -13.45 -13.99 12.06
CA ILE A 99 -14.20 -14.04 13.32
C ILE A 99 -14.84 -15.43 13.52
N SER A 100 -15.42 -15.99 12.46
CA SER A 100 -16.11 -17.28 12.53
C SER A 100 -15.16 -18.47 12.78
N GLN A 101 -13.87 -18.34 12.46
CA GLN A 101 -12.90 -19.43 12.58
C GLN A 101 -12.23 -19.55 13.96
N GLY A 102 -12.46 -18.61 14.88
CA GLY A 102 -12.39 -18.80 16.34
C GLY A 102 -11.06 -19.25 16.97
N THR A 103 -10.61 -18.47 17.95
CA THR A 103 -9.43 -18.65 18.85
C THR A 103 -8.08 -18.20 18.26
N ILE A 104 -7.58 -17.08 18.81
CA ILE A 104 -6.23 -16.57 18.54
C ILE A 104 -5.25 -17.46 19.32
N VAL A 105 -4.51 -18.30 18.60
CA VAL A 105 -3.45 -19.12 19.19
C VAL A 105 -2.16 -18.30 19.21
N TRP A 106 -1.83 -17.75 20.38
CA TRP A 106 -0.60 -16.99 20.59
C TRP A 106 0.63 -17.88 20.38
N GLY A 107 1.64 -17.36 19.68
CA GLY A 107 2.89 -18.08 19.38
C GLY A 107 2.87 -18.91 18.09
N LYS A 108 1.72 -19.08 17.42
CA LYS A 108 1.65 -19.76 16.11
C LYS A 108 1.55 -18.73 14.99
N ILE A 109 2.61 -18.55 14.22
CA ILE A 109 2.60 -17.71 13.01
C ILE A 109 2.08 -18.55 11.84
N ASP A 110 1.05 -18.06 11.18
CA ASP A 110 0.50 -18.72 9.99
C ASP A 110 1.38 -18.45 8.75
N PHE A 111 1.48 -19.43 7.86
CA PHE A 111 2.25 -19.33 6.62
C PHE A 111 1.69 -18.23 5.70
N ALA A 112 0.37 -18.05 5.68
CA ALA A 112 -0.25 -17.00 4.89
C ALA A 112 0.19 -15.59 5.34
N SER A 113 0.38 -15.38 6.64
CA SER A 113 0.82 -14.07 7.17
C SER A 113 2.22 -13.69 6.66
N GLN A 114 3.14 -14.66 6.60
CA GLN A 114 4.49 -14.43 6.08
C GLN A 114 4.47 -14.03 4.60
N PHE A 115 3.68 -14.75 3.78
CA PHE A 115 3.50 -14.41 2.37
C PHE A 115 2.90 -13.01 2.19
N VAL A 116 1.87 -12.67 2.97
CA VAL A 116 1.21 -11.35 2.93
C VAL A 116 2.18 -10.22 3.27
N LEU A 117 3.06 -10.39 4.27
CA LEU A 117 4.06 -9.39 4.64
C LEU A 117 5.07 -9.14 3.52
N VAL A 118 5.55 -10.20 2.87
CA VAL A 118 6.47 -10.10 1.73
C VAL A 118 5.77 -9.45 0.53
N PHE A 119 4.55 -9.86 0.22
CA PHE A 119 3.75 -9.30 -0.86
C PHE A 119 3.42 -7.81 -0.65
N LEU A 120 3.14 -7.41 0.59
CA LEU A 120 2.89 -6.01 0.96
C LEU A 120 4.13 -5.16 0.74
N ALA A 121 5.30 -5.65 1.14
CA ALA A 121 6.57 -4.97 0.89
C ALA A 121 6.84 -4.83 -0.61
N PHE A 122 6.59 -5.88 -1.40
CA PHE A 122 6.73 -5.85 -2.86
C PHE A 122 5.80 -4.79 -3.48
N SER A 123 4.53 -4.79 -3.07
CA SER A 123 3.52 -3.86 -3.57
C SER A 123 3.86 -2.41 -3.21
N ALA A 124 4.38 -2.15 -2.01
CA ALA A 124 4.78 -0.81 -1.58
C ALA A 124 5.96 -0.27 -2.41
N ILE A 125 7.00 -1.08 -2.64
CA ILE A 125 8.15 -0.69 -3.47
C ILE A 125 7.69 -0.45 -4.91
N TRP A 126 6.87 -1.35 -5.45
CA TRP A 126 6.37 -1.27 -6.83
C TRP A 126 5.53 -0.02 -7.07
N THR A 127 4.59 0.29 -6.16
CA THR A 127 3.73 1.49 -6.26
C THR A 127 4.52 2.79 -6.11
N MET A 128 5.52 2.84 -5.23
CA MET A 128 6.43 3.99 -5.10
C MET A 128 7.25 4.22 -6.38
N GLY A 129 7.75 3.13 -6.99
CA GLY A 129 8.44 3.19 -8.28
C GLY A 129 7.54 3.75 -9.39
N LEU A 130 6.27 3.34 -9.42
CA LEU A 130 5.29 3.81 -10.39
C LEU A 130 5.00 5.31 -10.23
N MET A 131 4.83 5.80 -9.00
CA MET A 131 4.65 7.24 -8.75
C MET A 131 5.87 8.07 -9.19
N GLY A 132 7.09 7.54 -8.99
CA GLY A 132 8.32 8.15 -9.51
C GLY A 132 8.32 8.26 -11.04
N ALA A 133 7.92 7.19 -11.73
CA ALA A 133 7.79 7.21 -13.19
C ALA A 133 6.74 8.22 -13.67
N VAL A 134 5.56 8.28 -13.03
CA VAL A 134 4.52 9.27 -13.34
C VAL A 134 5.07 10.69 -13.25
N ARG A 135 5.86 11.01 -12.21
CA ARG A 135 6.48 12.34 -12.05
C ARG A 135 7.47 12.66 -13.16
N SER A 136 8.25 11.68 -13.62
CA SER A 136 9.18 11.84 -14.75
C SER A 136 8.43 12.08 -16.07
N LEU A 137 7.32 11.36 -16.27
CA LEU A 137 6.47 11.47 -17.47
C LEU A 137 5.74 12.82 -17.58
N LEU A 138 5.75 13.67 -16.55
CA LEU A 138 5.20 15.03 -16.66
C LEU A 138 6.05 15.95 -17.53
N ARG A 139 7.32 15.61 -17.81
CA ARG A 139 8.22 16.42 -18.66
C ARG A 139 8.00 16.24 -20.17
N LYS A 140 7.00 15.45 -20.59
CA LYS A 140 6.68 15.08 -22.00
C LYS A 140 7.21 16.08 -23.05
N TYR A 141 8.13 15.63 -23.91
CA TYR A 141 8.73 16.39 -25.02
C TYR A 141 9.62 17.58 -24.62
N TYR A 142 9.88 17.82 -23.35
CA TYR A 142 10.78 18.87 -22.89
C TYR A 142 12.05 18.29 -22.30
N HIS A 143 13.20 18.82 -22.70
CA HIS A 143 14.47 18.53 -22.04
C HIS A 143 14.51 19.20 -20.65
N THR A 144 14.06 20.45 -20.59
CA THR A 144 13.84 21.24 -19.37
C THR A 144 12.37 21.64 -19.28
N TYR A 145 11.72 21.31 -18.16
CA TYR A 145 10.28 21.45 -17.94
C TYR A 145 9.73 22.80 -18.44
N ASN A 146 8.85 22.76 -19.43
CA ASN A 146 8.20 23.92 -20.07
C ASN A 146 9.15 24.99 -20.66
N LEU A 147 10.45 24.71 -20.82
CA LEU A 147 11.42 25.69 -21.29
C LEU A 147 11.92 25.38 -22.72
N LEU A 148 12.40 24.15 -22.96
CA LEU A 148 12.99 23.74 -24.24
C LEU A 148 12.32 22.46 -24.75
N PRO A 149 11.47 22.54 -25.79
CA PRO A 149 10.92 21.36 -26.43
C PRO A 149 12.01 20.65 -27.25
N ASP A 150 12.06 19.33 -27.13
CA ASP A 150 13.00 18.45 -27.82
C ASP A 150 12.29 17.69 -28.93
N PHE A 151 12.66 17.99 -30.19
CA PHE A 151 12.14 17.37 -31.41
C PHE A 151 13.13 16.40 -32.05
N THR A 152 14.22 16.04 -31.36
CA THR A 152 15.17 15.07 -31.89
C THR A 152 14.51 13.71 -32.10
N ALA A 153 14.96 12.96 -33.11
CA ALA A 153 14.42 11.64 -33.42
C ALA A 153 14.57 10.63 -32.26
N GLU A 154 15.53 10.89 -31.37
CA GLU A 154 15.85 10.07 -30.20
C GLU A 154 15.02 10.43 -28.95
N SER A 155 14.13 11.42 -29.03
CA SER A 155 13.25 11.86 -27.94
C SER A 155 12.12 10.85 -27.72
N PHE A 156 12.42 9.74 -27.04
CA PHE A 156 11.46 8.70 -26.70
C PHE A 156 10.90 8.88 -25.28
N THR A 157 9.62 9.24 -25.16
CA THR A 157 8.90 9.20 -23.88
C THR A 157 8.22 7.83 -23.71
N PRO A 158 8.65 6.98 -22.76
CA PRO A 158 8.03 5.68 -22.57
C PRO A 158 6.57 5.81 -22.11
N THR A 159 5.73 4.84 -22.47
CA THR A 159 4.38 4.74 -21.90
C THR A 159 4.46 4.34 -20.42
N LEU A 160 3.39 4.63 -19.66
CA LEU A 160 3.30 4.19 -18.27
C LEU A 160 3.35 2.65 -18.17
N SER A 161 2.74 1.94 -19.11
CA SER A 161 2.79 0.47 -19.19
C SER A 161 4.21 -0.04 -19.48
N TYR A 162 4.94 0.60 -20.39
CA TYR A 162 6.35 0.26 -20.66
C TYR A 162 7.22 0.47 -19.40
N SER A 163 7.01 1.57 -18.70
CA SER A 163 7.74 1.89 -17.46
C SER A 163 7.40 0.89 -16.34
N ALA A 164 6.15 0.45 -16.25
CA ALA A 164 5.69 -0.54 -15.27
C ALA A 164 6.39 -1.90 -15.45
N TRP A 165 6.63 -2.35 -16.68
CA TRP A 165 7.41 -3.57 -16.94
C TRP A 165 8.84 -3.47 -16.41
N TRP A 166 9.51 -2.34 -16.64
CA TRP A 166 10.86 -2.10 -16.12
C TRP A 166 10.90 -2.05 -14.59
N ILE A 167 9.95 -1.34 -13.97
CA ILE A 167 9.83 -1.30 -12.50
C ILE A 167 9.60 -2.70 -11.93
N THR A 168 8.80 -3.51 -12.61
CA THR A 168 8.54 -4.90 -12.20
C THR A 168 9.82 -5.73 -12.30
N ALA A 169 10.55 -5.63 -13.41
CA ALA A 169 11.83 -6.32 -13.58
C ALA A 169 12.85 -5.93 -12.49
N ILE A 170 13.01 -4.63 -12.22
CA ILE A 170 13.93 -4.13 -11.19
C ILE A 170 13.53 -4.63 -9.80
N THR A 171 12.23 -4.57 -9.47
CA THR A 171 11.73 -5.04 -8.16
C THR A 171 11.96 -6.55 -8.00
N VAL A 172 11.69 -7.35 -9.04
CA VAL A 172 11.94 -8.80 -9.00
C VAL A 172 13.43 -9.11 -8.83
N VAL A 173 14.31 -8.40 -9.56
CA VAL A 173 15.76 -8.55 -9.41
C VAL A 173 16.21 -8.19 -7.99
N PHE A 174 15.71 -7.09 -7.42
CA PHE A 174 16.01 -6.71 -6.04
C PHE A 174 15.63 -7.81 -5.05
N TYR A 175 14.42 -8.35 -5.15
CA TYR A 175 13.98 -9.46 -4.30
C TYR A 175 14.80 -10.73 -4.53
N ALA A 176 15.15 -11.07 -5.78
CA ALA A 176 16.00 -12.21 -6.07
C ALA A 176 17.39 -12.08 -5.43
N VAL A 177 18.00 -10.90 -5.47
CA VAL A 177 19.28 -10.62 -4.81
C VAL A 177 19.17 -10.71 -3.29
N VAL A 178 18.12 -10.13 -2.69
CA VAL A 178 17.89 -10.21 -1.24
C VAL A 178 17.64 -11.66 -0.80
N SER A 179 16.80 -12.40 -1.53
CA SER A 179 16.56 -13.81 -1.27
C SER A 179 17.84 -14.64 -1.41
N PHE A 180 18.67 -14.36 -2.41
CA PHE A 180 19.97 -15.00 -2.57
C PHE A 180 20.91 -14.68 -1.39
N ALA A 181 20.98 -13.42 -0.96
CA ALA A 181 21.79 -13.03 0.19
C ALA A 181 21.35 -13.76 1.48
N ILE A 182 20.04 -13.87 1.71
CA ILE A 182 19.47 -14.63 2.84
C ILE A 182 19.80 -16.12 2.73
N LEU A 183 19.73 -16.71 1.53
CA LEU A 183 20.10 -18.12 1.34
C LEU A 183 21.59 -18.36 1.61
N VAL A 184 22.47 -17.43 1.21
CA VAL A 184 23.90 -17.53 1.47
C VAL A 184 24.21 -17.39 2.97
N THR A 185 23.52 -16.51 3.69
CA THR A 185 23.73 -16.34 5.15
C THR A 185 23.11 -17.45 5.98
N LEU A 186 21.99 -18.05 5.53
CA LEU A 186 21.32 -19.16 6.22
C LEU A 186 21.91 -20.52 5.90
N ARG A 187 22.89 -20.63 4.98
CA ARG A 187 23.61 -21.89 4.75
C ARG A 187 24.19 -22.36 6.08
N PRO A 188 23.78 -23.52 6.62
CA PRO A 188 24.24 -23.99 7.90
C PRO A 188 25.76 -24.09 7.89
N SER A 189 26.43 -23.33 8.75
CA SER A 189 27.72 -23.77 9.26
C SER A 189 27.46 -25.13 9.91
N ASP A 190 28.18 -26.17 9.48
CA ASP A 190 28.05 -27.53 9.99
C ASP A 190 27.84 -27.56 11.51
N SER A 191 26.88 -28.37 11.93
CA SER A 191 26.48 -28.63 13.31
C SER A 191 27.69 -28.79 14.24
N LYS A 192 27.92 -27.81 15.12
CA LYS A 192 28.64 -28.09 16.37
C LYS A 192 27.68 -28.89 17.26
N GLY A 193 28.05 -30.15 17.48
CA GLY A 193 27.23 -31.20 18.05
C GLY A 193 26.45 -30.81 19.30
N HIS A 194 25.27 -31.42 19.43
CA HIS A 194 24.47 -31.39 20.64
C HIS A 194 25.35 -31.78 21.85
N ALA A 195 25.47 -30.88 22.82
CA ALA A 195 25.98 -31.25 24.13
C ALA A 195 25.00 -32.27 24.75
N PRO A 196 25.47 -33.39 25.32
CA PRO A 196 24.60 -34.41 25.87
C PRO A 196 23.77 -33.81 27.02
N GLU A 197 22.45 -33.90 26.88
CA GLU A 197 21.48 -33.47 27.86
C GLU A 197 21.66 -34.33 29.13
N GLY A 198 22.05 -33.70 30.23
CA GLY A 198 22.26 -34.36 31.51
C GLY A 198 20.97 -35.00 32.01
N SER A 199 21.03 -36.28 32.36
CA SER A 199 19.91 -37.05 32.94
C SER A 199 19.30 -36.32 34.15
N PRO A 200 17.95 -36.21 34.25
CA PRO A 200 17.32 -35.62 35.42
C PRO A 200 17.50 -36.54 36.63
N VAL A 201 18.19 -36.04 37.65
CA VAL A 201 18.31 -36.70 38.95
C VAL A 201 16.91 -36.80 39.58
N PRO A 202 16.45 -37.98 40.02
CA PRO A 202 15.14 -38.12 40.64
C PRO A 202 15.12 -37.37 41.97
N ALA A 203 14.24 -36.37 42.07
CA ALA A 203 13.95 -35.66 43.31
C ALA A 203 13.17 -36.59 44.24
N GLY A 204 13.89 -37.29 45.11
CA GLY A 204 13.30 -38.10 46.16
C GLY A 204 14.36 -38.69 47.09
N ALA A 205 14.80 -37.91 48.09
CA ALA A 205 15.21 -38.44 49.39
C ALA A 205 15.41 -37.33 50.43
N LYS A 206 14.50 -37.35 51.41
CA LYS A 206 14.48 -36.71 52.75
C LYS A 206 13.66 -35.43 52.87
#